data_AF-A0A0G1MJE8-F1
#
_entry.id   AF-A0A0G1MJE8-F1
#
_cell.length_a   1.000
_cell.length_b   1.000
_cell.length_c   1.000
_cell.angle_alpha   90.00
_cell.angle_beta   90.00
_cell.angle_gamma   90.00
#
_symmetry.space_group_name_H-M   'P 1'
#
loop_
_entity.id
_entity.type
_entity.pdbx_description
1 polymer ?
#
loop_
_entity_poly.entity_id
_entity_poly.type
_entity_poly.pdbx_seq_one_letter_code
_entity_poly.pdbx_strand_id
1 'polypeptide(L)' 'MKQTKENLEKNNRVCLAVWNKDWQGAKLVGTAEYFSEGEWKKFVEEMVENKGLPAKGAILISLEEVLVLK' A
#
# COMPACT_ATOMS: atom_id res chain seq x y z
N MET A 1 9.15 -6.10 -6.26
CA MET A 1 8.23 -5.07 -6.78
C MET A 1 8.98 -3.95 -7.52
N LYS A 2 9.72 -4.28 -8.59
CA LYS A 2 10.38 -3.23 -9.39
C LYS A 2 9.34 -2.47 -10.24
N GLN A 3 8.49 -3.21 -10.95
CA GLN A 3 7.45 -2.65 -11.81
C GLN A 3 6.45 -1.73 -11.10
N THR A 4 5.97 -2.11 -9.90
CA THR A 4 5.02 -1.26 -9.15
C THR A 4 5.62 0.10 -8.84
N LYS A 5 6.88 0.14 -8.39
CA LYS A 5 7.57 1.41 -8.13
C LYS A 5 7.71 2.25 -9.40
N GLU A 6 8.15 1.64 -10.50
CA GLU A 6 8.27 2.32 -11.79
C GLU A 6 6.92 2.84 -12.32
N ASN A 7 5.83 2.11 -12.04
CA ASN A 7 4.49 2.55 -12.38
C ASN A 7 4.08 3.77 -11.55
N LEU A 8 4.35 3.77 -10.24
CA LEU A 8 4.06 4.91 -9.35
C LEU A 8 4.81 6.18 -9.75
N GLU A 9 6.05 6.05 -10.24
CA GLU A 9 6.84 7.18 -10.77
C GLU A 9 6.21 7.80 -12.03
N LYS A 10 5.48 7.02 -12.83
CA LYS A 10 4.80 7.49 -14.06
C LYS A 10 3.38 7.96 -13.82
N ASN A 11 2.66 7.28 -12.94
CA ASN A 11 1.28 7.56 -12.59
C ASN A 11 1.02 7.02 -11.18
N ASN A 12 0.77 7.93 -10.25
CA ASN A 12 0.58 7.61 -8.85
C ASN A 12 -0.86 7.17 -8.50
N ARG A 13 -1.80 7.14 -9.44
CA ARG A 13 -3.16 6.62 -9.19
C ARG A 13 -3.11 5.11 -8.96
N VAL A 14 -3.67 4.67 -7.84
CA VAL A 14 -3.70 3.26 -7.43
C VAL A 14 -5.11 2.79 -7.09
N CYS A 15 -5.28 1.47 -7.18
CA CYS A 15 -6.44 0.75 -6.71
C CYS A 15 -5.96 -0.46 -5.92
N LEU A 16 -6.32 -0.52 -4.63
CA LEU A 16 -6.04 -1.65 -3.75
C LEU A 16 -7.35 -2.36 -3.44
N ALA A 17 -7.41 -3.66 -3.68
CA ALA A 17 -8.57 -4.47 -3.34
C ALA A 17 -8.18 -5.50 -2.28
N VAL A 18 -8.96 -5.56 -1.20
CA VAL A 18 -8.73 -6.46 -0.06
C VAL A 18 -10.02 -7.19 0.28
N TRP A 19 -9.89 -8.44 0.73
CA TRP A 19 -11.01 -9.27 1.20
C TRP A 19 -10.68 -9.87 2.57
N ASN A 20 -11.70 -10.00 3.41
CA ASN A 20 -11.60 -10.78 4.63
C ASN A 20 -11.96 -12.26 4.38
N LYS A 21 -11.90 -13.07 5.45
CA LYS A 21 -12.20 -14.52 5.39
C LYS A 21 -13.67 -14.83 5.07
N ASP A 22 -14.57 -13.87 5.30
CA ASP A 22 -16.01 -13.97 5.07
C ASP A 22 -16.40 -13.46 3.67
N TRP A 23 -15.42 -13.29 2.76
CA TRP A 23 -15.61 -12.79 1.40
C TRP A 23 -16.16 -11.36 1.31
N GLN A 24 -16.05 -10.58 2.38
CA GLN A 24 -16.40 -9.16 2.34
C GLN A 24 -15.19 -8.37 1.83
N GLY A 25 -15.37 -7.70 0.69
CA GLY A 25 -14.30 -6.99 0.02
C GLY A 25 -14.42 -5.47 0.11
N ALA A 26 -13.30 -4.78 -0.01
CA ALA A 26 -13.25 -3.34 -0.21
C ALA A 26 -12.24 -3.00 -1.31
N LYS A 27 -12.62 -2.05 -2.17
CA LYS A 27 -11.76 -1.43 -3.17
C LYS A 27 -11.43 -0.01 -2.70
N LEU A 28 -10.16 0.24 -2.50
CA LEU A 28 -9.59 1.50 -2.07
C LEU A 28 -8.95 2.18 -3.28
N VAL A 29 -9.44 3.35 -3.67
CA VAL A 29 -8.93 4.11 -4.82
C VAL A 29 -8.34 5.42 -4.32
N GLY A 30 -7.19 5.79 -4.86
CA GLY A 30 -6.51 7.03 -4.49
C GLY A 30 -5.16 7.20 -5.16
N THR A 31 -4.29 7.97 -4.54
CA THR A 31 -2.91 8.19 -4.98
C THR A 31 -1.91 7.56 -4.03
N ALA A 32 -0.76 7.13 -4.54
CA ALA A 32 0.27 6.50 -3.74
C ALA A 32 1.65 7.14 -3.91
N GLU A 33 2.42 7.15 -2.81
CA GLU A 33 3.79 7.63 -2.78
C GLU A 33 4.71 6.56 -2.16
N TYR A 34 5.91 6.42 -2.72
CA TYR A 34 6.89 5.44 -2.28
C TYR A 34 8.02 6.10 -1.48
N PHE A 35 8.24 5.60 -0.27
CA PHE A 35 9.28 6.06 0.65
C PHE A 35 10.32 4.96 0.86
N SER A 36 11.56 5.17 0.41
CA SER A 36 12.68 4.27 0.74
C SER A 36 13.30 4.55 2.10
N GLU A 37 13.01 5.71 2.69
CA GLU A 37 13.54 6.22 3.95
C GLU A 37 12.51 7.11 4.66
N GLY A 38 12.84 7.61 5.85
CA GLY A 38 11.96 8.50 6.61
C GLY A 38 10.97 7.78 7.52
N GLU A 39 9.98 8.52 8.02
CA GLU A 39 9.05 8.07 9.06
C GLU A 39 8.22 6.85 8.61
N TRP A 40 7.70 6.87 7.38
CA TRP A 40 6.90 5.77 6.85
C TRP A 40 7.70 4.49 6.68
N LYS A 41 8.97 4.61 6.29
CA LYS A 41 9.88 3.46 6.20
C LYS A 41 10.09 2.81 7.57
N LYS A 42 10.41 3.63 8.58
CA LYS A 42 10.63 3.17 9.95
C LYS A 42 9.37 2.54 10.52
N PHE A 43 8.22 3.19 10.32
CA PHE A 43 6.92 2.69 10.75
C PHE A 43 6.67 1.26 10.25
N VAL A 44 6.86 1.01 8.95
CA VAL A 44 6.66 -0.33 8.35
C VAL A 44 7.68 -1.35 8.86
N GLU A 45 8.95 -0.95 9.10
CA GLU A 45 9.97 -1.84 9.66
C GLU A 45 9.69 -2.27 11.11
N GLU A 46 9.05 -1.40 11.88
CA GLU A 46 8.74 -1.63 13.30
C GLU A 46 7.43 -2.41 13.52
N MET A 47 6.62 -2.62 12.47
CA MET A 47 5.39 -3.42 12.55
C MET A 47 5.68 -4.87 12.96
N VAL A 48 4.92 -5.37 13.93
CA VAL A 48 5.06 -6.75 14.44
C VAL A 48 4.82 -7.77 13.32
N GLU A 49 3.90 -7.46 12.41
CA GLU A 49 3.55 -8.26 11.24
C GLU A 49 4.72 -8.43 10.26
N ASN A 50 5.66 -7.47 10.25
CA ASN A 50 6.84 -7.48 9.38
C ASN A 50 8.10 -8.01 10.07
N LYS A 51 7.98 -8.52 11.30
CA LYS A 51 9.14 -9.03 12.06
C LYS A 51 9.85 -10.14 11.29
N GLY A 52 11.15 -9.94 11.05
CA GLY A 52 11.98 -10.88 10.28
C GLY A 52 11.88 -10.74 8.76
N LEU A 53 11.09 -9.79 8.25
CA LEU A 53 10.92 -9.49 6.85
C LEU A 53 11.43 -8.07 6.55
N PRO A 54 12.67 -7.91 6.04
CA PRO A 54 13.22 -6.58 5.78
C PRO A 54 12.41 -5.86 4.69
N ALA A 55 11.70 -4.81 5.08
CA ALA A 55 10.98 -3.95 4.15
C ALA A 55 11.98 -3.17 3.26
N LYS A 56 11.72 -3.06 1.96
CA LYS A 56 12.56 -2.25 1.04
C LYS A 56 12.11 -0.78 0.94
N GLY A 57 10.88 -0.51 1.37
CA GLY A 57 10.22 0.79 1.30
C GLY A 57 8.86 0.74 1.99
N ALA A 58 8.21 1.89 2.10
CA ALA A 58 6.81 2.02 2.45
C ALA A 58 6.05 2.63 1.26
N ILE A 59 4.80 2.20 1.05
CA ILE A 59 3.87 2.83 0.11
C ILE A 59 2.76 3.47 0.95
N LEU A 60 2.67 4.79 0.93
CA LEU A 60 1.57 5.52 1.55
C LEU A 60 0.48 5.73 0.50
N ILE A 61 -0.77 5.38 0.82
CA ILE A 61 -1.91 5.58 -0.07
C ILE A 61 -2.83 6.64 0.57
N SER A 62 -3.02 7.75 -0.14
CA SER A 62 -4.03 8.76 0.19
C SER A 62 -5.35 8.39 -0.49
N LEU A 63 -6.36 8.06 0.30
CA LEU A 63 -7.65 7.57 -0.19
C LEU A 63 -8.52 8.71 -0.73
N GLU A 64 -9.06 8.51 -1.93
CA GLU A 64 -10.07 9.37 -2.55
C GLU A 64 -11.46 8.72 -2.48
N GLU A 65 -11.52 7.39 -2.65
CA GLU A 65 -12.77 6.63 -2.69
C GLU A 65 -12.61 5.25 -2.05
N VAL A 66 -13.66 4.79 -1.37
CA VAL A 66 -13.79 3.44 -0.81
C VAL A 66 -15.08 2.82 -1.32
N LEU A 67 -14.97 1.71 -2.05
CA LEU A 67 -16.11 0.95 -2.54
C LEU A 67 -16.20 -0.39 -1.83
N VAL A 68 -17.38 -0.72 -1.29
CA VAL A 68 -17.67 -2.05 -0.76
C VAL A 68 -17.89 -3.00 -1.93
N LEU A 69 -17.16 -4.10 -1.96
CA LEU A 69 -17.30 -5.16 -2.95
C LEU A 69 -18.22 -6.24 -2.39
N LYS A 70 -19.25 -6.57 -3.16
CA LYS A 70 -20.24 -7.61 -2.86
C LYS A 70 -19.88 -8.93 -3.52
#